data_AF-A0A2R4BM35-F1
#
_entry.id   AF-A0A2R4BM35-F1
#
_cell.length_a   1.000
_cell.length_b   1.000
_cell.length_c   1.000
_cell.angle_alpha   90.00
_cell.angle_beta   90.00
_cell.angle_gamma   90.00
#
_symmetry.space_group_name_H-M   'P 1'
#
loop_
_entity.id
_entity.type
_entity.pdbx_description
1 polymer ?
#
loop_
_entity_poly.entity_id
_entity_poly.type
_entity_poly.pdbx_seq_one_letter_code
_entity_poly.pdbx_strand_id
1 'polypeptide(L)'
;MDFHHSELASRAPGGVPDALVVPVTATLVRMRGTDAAMPRCIALEGEVGVSVRCALYATRPSPCRDFAPYAALGIGDEACARARRRHGLEAL
;
A
#
# COMPACT_ATOMS: atom_id res chain seq x y z
N MET A 1 -3.70 0.63 -7.52
CA MET A 1 -4.51 1.46 -6.61
C MET A 1 -4.03 2.89 -6.78
N ASP A 2 -4.92 3.74 -7.25
CA ASP A 2 -4.61 5.11 -7.68
C ASP A 2 -5.23 6.07 -6.67
N PHE A 3 -4.61 7.22 -6.49
CA PHE A 3 -5.09 8.26 -5.58
C PHE A 3 -4.86 9.64 -6.16
N HIS A 4 -5.56 10.63 -5.62
CA HIS A 4 -5.50 11.99 -6.14
C HIS A 4 -4.17 12.67 -5.77
N HIS A 5 -3.57 13.40 -6.71
CA HIS A 5 -2.29 14.09 -6.50
C HIS A 5 -2.31 15.14 -5.37
N SER A 6 -3.50 15.52 -4.88
CA SER A 6 -3.62 16.39 -3.69
C SER A 6 -3.08 15.74 -2.42
N GLU A 7 -2.92 14.41 -2.38
CA GLU A 7 -2.34 13.70 -1.24
C GLU A 7 -0.81 13.66 -1.26
N LEU A 8 -0.15 14.30 -2.24
CA LEU A 8 1.30 14.39 -2.32
C LEU A 8 1.88 15.43 -1.37
N ALA A 9 3.12 15.21 -0.93
CA ALA A 9 3.85 16.12 -0.05
C ALA A 9 4.03 17.53 -0.67
N SER A 10 4.12 17.62 -2.00
CA SER A 10 4.12 18.90 -2.72
C SER A 10 2.79 19.67 -2.66
N ARG A 11 1.69 19.03 -2.25
CA ARG A 11 0.33 19.60 -2.24
C ARG A 11 -0.29 19.68 -0.85
N ALA A 12 0.11 18.81 0.07
CA ALA A 12 -0.43 18.73 1.42
C ALA A 12 0.67 18.41 2.45
N PRO A 13 0.72 19.11 3.59
CA PRO A 13 1.58 18.73 4.70
C PRO A 13 1.31 17.29 5.14
N GLY A 14 2.36 16.48 5.30
CA GLY A 14 2.23 15.06 5.67
C GLY A 14 1.74 14.16 4.53
N GLY A 15 1.74 14.64 3.29
CA GLY A 15 1.44 13.85 2.11
C GLY A 15 2.53 12.84 1.72
N VAL A 16 2.24 12.02 0.72
CA VAL A 16 3.17 11.03 0.16
C VAL A 16 4.31 11.74 -0.56
N PRO A 17 5.59 11.39 -0.33
CA PRO A 17 6.70 11.97 -1.08
C PRO A 17 6.57 11.74 -2.59
N ASP A 18 6.65 12.82 -3.37
CA ASP A 18 6.45 12.82 -4.83
C ASP A 18 7.36 11.82 -5.57
N ALA A 19 8.58 11.59 -5.07
CA ALA A 19 9.54 10.65 -5.67
C ALA A 19 9.09 9.16 -5.62
N LEU A 20 8.09 8.85 -4.79
CA LEU A 20 7.60 7.48 -4.58
C LEU A 20 6.37 7.13 -5.42
N VAL A 21 5.90 8.07 -6.25
CA VAL A 21 4.74 7.90 -7.10
C VAL A 21 5.08 8.02 -8.60
N VAL A 22 4.18 7.54 -9.44
CA VAL A 22 4.14 7.80 -10.89
C VAL A 22 2.79 8.40 -11.26
N PRO A 23 2.75 9.34 -12.21
CA PRO A 23 1.50 9.86 -12.74
C PRO A 23 0.76 8.78 -13.54
N VAL A 24 -0.55 8.72 -13.36
CA VAL A 24 -1.46 7.82 -14.11
C VAL A 24 -2.32 8.65 -15.07
N THR A 25 -2.88 9.75 -14.57
CA THR A 25 -3.65 10.73 -15.36
C THR A 25 -3.23 12.15 -14.95
N ALA A 26 -3.91 13.18 -15.46
CA ALA A 26 -3.69 14.56 -15.02
C ALA A 26 -3.95 14.77 -13.52
N THR A 27 -4.80 13.95 -12.90
CA THR A 27 -5.21 14.12 -11.50
C THR A 27 -4.86 12.93 -10.61
N LEU A 28 -4.59 11.77 -11.18
CA LEU A 28 -4.32 10.54 -10.45
C LEU A 28 -2.84 10.14 -10.51
N VAL A 29 -2.34 9.67 -9.38
CA VAL A 29 -1.01 9.10 -9.20
C VAL A 29 -1.10 7.71 -8.58
N ARG A 30 -0.02 6.94 -8.68
CA ARG A 30 0.09 5.58 -8.15
C ARG A 30 1.44 5.39 -7.47
N MET A 31 1.49 4.59 -6.41
CA MET A 31 2.77 4.21 -5.80
C MET A 31 3.64 3.41 -6.78
N ARG A 32 4.92 3.79 -6.93
CA ARG A 32 5.88 3.08 -7.79
C ARG A 32 5.98 1.59 -7.42
N GLY A 33 6.04 0.74 -8.44
CA GLY A 33 6.15 -0.72 -8.30
C GLY A 33 4.84 -1.46 -8.12
N THR A 34 3.70 -0.77 -8.02
CA THR A 34 2.37 -1.41 -7.93
C THR A 34 1.70 -1.68 -9.28
N ASP A 35 2.37 -1.30 -10.38
CA ASP A 35 1.95 -1.48 -11.78
C ASP A 35 2.61 -2.69 -12.48
N ALA A 36 3.47 -3.43 -11.77
CA ALA A 36 4.11 -4.64 -12.28
C ALA A 36 3.20 -5.88 -12.17
N ALA A 37 3.47 -6.91 -12.98
CA ALA A 37 2.79 -8.22 -12.91
C ALA A 37 2.91 -8.88 -11.52
N MET A 38 4.03 -8.63 -10.84
CA MET A 38 4.24 -8.93 -9.43
C MET A 38 4.35 -7.61 -8.67
N PRO A 39 3.22 -7.02 -8.22
CA PRO A 39 3.23 -5.68 -7.65
C PRO A 39 3.98 -5.68 -6.31
N ARG A 40 4.95 -4.79 -6.18
CA ARG A 40 5.69 -4.53 -4.95
C ARG A 40 5.89 -3.04 -4.79
N CYS A 41 5.13 -2.44 -3.88
CA CYS A 41 5.25 -1.01 -3.58
C CYS A 41 6.68 -0.67 -3.16
N ILE A 42 7.22 0.43 -3.70
CA ILE A 42 8.55 0.95 -3.36
C ILE A 42 8.74 1.21 -1.85
N ALA A 43 7.64 1.43 -1.13
CA ALA A 43 7.63 1.69 0.31
C ALA A 43 7.60 0.42 1.17
N LEU A 44 7.45 -0.75 0.57
CA LEU A 44 7.33 -2.01 1.30
C LEU A 44 8.72 -2.56 1.62
N GLU A 45 9.07 -2.52 2.89
CA GLU A 45 10.33 -3.04 3.43
C GLU A 45 10.11 -4.46 3.99
N GLY A 46 11.14 -5.30 3.87
CA GLY A 46 11.12 -6.68 4.36
C GLY A 46 10.61 -7.70 3.34
N GLU A 47 10.29 -8.89 3.83
CA GLU A 47 9.95 -10.07 3.02
C GLU A 47 8.52 -10.52 3.28
N VAL A 48 7.71 -10.58 2.21
CA VAL A 48 6.30 -10.97 2.30
C VAL A 48 6.21 -12.44 2.69
N GLY A 49 5.44 -12.74 3.73
CA GLY A 49 5.37 -14.08 4.32
C GLY A 49 6.29 -14.26 5.54
N VAL A 50 7.22 -13.34 5.78
CA VAL A 50 8.14 -13.39 6.93
C VAL A 50 7.88 -12.20 7.86
N SER A 51 8.28 -11.00 7.42
CA SER A 51 8.08 -9.76 8.16
C SER A 51 8.19 -8.58 7.21
N VAL A 52 7.17 -7.73 7.19
CA VAL A 52 7.12 -6.54 6.36
C VAL A 52 6.65 -5.33 7.16
N ARG A 53 7.03 -4.15 6.68
CA ARG A 53 6.45 -2.88 7.13
C ARG A 53 6.38 -1.89 5.97
N CYS A 54 5.52 -0.89 6.12
CA CYS A 54 5.51 0.26 5.21
C CYS A 54 6.45 1.33 5.77
N ALA A 55 7.45 1.74 4.99
CA ALA A 55 8.40 2.80 5.36
C ALA A 55 7.74 4.18 5.54
N LEU A 56 6.57 4.38 4.95
CA LEU A 56 5.79 5.62 5.03
C LEU A 56 4.43 5.41 5.70
N TYR A 57 4.36 4.53 6.70
CA TYR A 57 3.10 4.16 7.36
C TYR A 57 2.27 5.36 7.85
N ALA A 58 2.93 6.40 8.37
CA ALA A 58 2.29 7.60 8.89
C ALA A 58 1.72 8.51 7.78
N THR A 59 2.33 8.52 6.60
CA THR A 59 1.97 9.40 5.47
C THR A 59 1.38 8.61 4.29
N ARG A 60 0.83 7.42 4.56
CA ARG A 60 0.16 6.57 3.57
C ARG A 60 -0.93 7.35 2.81
N PRO A 61 -1.12 7.10 1.50
CA PRO A 61 -2.28 7.66 0.79
C PRO A 61 -3.57 6.99 1.26
N SER A 62 -4.72 7.62 0.97
CA SER A 62 -6.05 7.13 1.31
C SER A 62 -6.26 5.64 1.00
N PRO A 63 -5.90 5.10 -0.20
CA PRO A 63 -6.20 3.71 -0.50
C PRO A 63 -5.39 2.72 0.35
N CYS A 64 -4.23 3.13 0.88
CA CYS A 64 -3.42 2.31 1.78
C CYS A 64 -3.87 2.39 3.24
N ARG A 65 -4.61 3.44 3.64
CA ARG A 65 -5.26 3.54 4.95
C ARG A 65 -6.55 2.74 4.98
N ASP A 66 -7.29 2.78 3.88
CA ASP A 66 -8.58 2.11 3.73
C ASP A 66 -8.42 0.61 3.45
N PHE A 67 -7.20 0.15 3.16
CA PHE A 67 -6.93 -1.26 2.95
C PHE A 67 -7.04 -2.05 4.26
N ALA A 68 -8.01 -2.96 4.31
CA ALA A 68 -8.23 -3.92 5.40
C ALA A 68 -8.25 -3.25 6.79
N PRO A 69 -9.20 -2.33 7.06
CA PRO A 69 -9.21 -1.50 8.27
C PRO A 69 -9.32 -2.32 9.58
N TYR A 70 -9.88 -3.53 9.51
CA TYR A 70 -10.05 -4.42 10.65
C TYR A 70 -8.92 -5.44 10.83
N ALA A 71 -7.95 -5.50 9.91
CA ALA A 71 -6.85 -6.47 9.99
C ALA A 71 -5.98 -6.28 11.24
N ALA A 72 -5.87 -5.05 11.75
CA ALA A 72 -5.17 -4.76 13.01
C ALA A 72 -5.85 -5.39 14.24
N LEU A 73 -7.15 -5.73 14.14
CA LEU A 73 -7.92 -6.43 15.18
C LEU A 73 -7.89 -7.95 14.98
N GLY A 74 -7.08 -8.47 14.04
CA GLY A 74 -7.07 -9.87 13.66
C GLY A 74 -8.23 -10.27 12.74
N ILE A 75 -9.02 -9.33 12.23
CA ILE A 75 -10.18 -9.64 11.38
C ILE A 75 -9.77 -9.48 9.91
N GLY A 76 -9.51 -10.60 9.25
CA GLY A 76 -9.25 -10.68 7.80
C GLY A 76 -10.51 -10.99 6.99
N ASP A 77 -10.45 -10.72 5.69
CA ASP A 77 -11.43 -11.19 4.71
C ASP A 77 -10.88 -12.38 3.89
N GLU A 78 -11.69 -12.92 2.97
CA GLU A 78 -11.27 -14.01 2.08
C GLU A 78 -10.06 -13.64 1.21
N ALA A 79 -9.87 -12.35 0.89
CA ALA A 79 -8.69 -11.89 0.16
C ALA A 79 -7.42 -11.99 1.01
N CYS A 80 -7.51 -11.61 2.29
CA CYS A 80 -6.44 -11.78 3.28
C CYS A 80 -6.11 -13.27 3.48
N ALA A 81 -7.12 -14.12 3.65
CA ALA A 81 -6.92 -15.56 3.83
C ALA A 81 -6.25 -16.19 2.59
N ARG A 82 -6.68 -15.83 1.38
CA ARG A 82 -6.04 -16.28 0.13
C ARG A 82 -4.60 -15.80 0.01
N ALA A 83 -4.31 -14.54 0.36
CA ALA A 83 -2.96 -14.00 0.34
C ALA A 83 -2.04 -14.75 1.33
N ARG A 84 -2.52 -15.00 2.55
CA ARG A 84 -1.78 -15.74 3.59
C ARG A 84 -1.46 -17.17 3.16
N ARG A 85 -2.42 -17.90 2.59
CA ARG A 85 -2.21 -19.25 2.03
C ARG A 85 -1.12 -19.27 0.95
N ARG A 86 -1.07 -18.27 0.06
CA ARG A 86 -0.02 -18.17 -0.98
C ARG A 86 1.39 -18.10 -0.39
N HIS A 87 1.51 -17.61 0.84
CA HIS A 87 2.77 -17.45 1.55
C HIS A 87 2.97 -18.48 2.69
N GLY A 88 2.14 -19.54 2.74
CA GLY A 88 2.27 -20.59 3.76
C GLY A 88 1.87 -20.15 5.17
N LEU A 89 1.14 -19.05 5.31
CA LEU A 89 0.65 -18.54 6.58
C LEU A 89 -0.76 -19.06 6.89
N GLU A 90 -1.07 -19.30 8.16
CA GLU A 90 -2.42 -19.63 8.64
C GLU A 90 -3.42 -18.51 8.34
N ALA A 91 -4.73 -18.73 8.39
CA ALA A 91 -5.68 -17.62 8.27
C ALA A 91 -5.55 -16.62 9.44
N LEU A 92 -6.06 -15.39 9.26
CA LEU A 92 -6.23 -14.42 10.35
C LEU A 92 -7.49 -14.77 11.14
#